data_AF-A0A2E2MSW3-F1
#
_entry.id   AF-A0A2E2MSW3-F1
#
_cell.length_a   1.000
_cell.length_b   1.000
_cell.length_c   1.000
_cell.angle_alpha   90.00
_cell.angle_beta   90.00
_cell.angle_gamma   90.00
#
_symmetry.space_group_name_H-M   'P 1'
#
loop_
_entity.id
_entity.type
_entity.pdbx_description
1 polymer ?
#
loop_
_entity_poly.entity_id
_entity_poly.type
_entity_poly.pdbx_seq_one_letter_code
_entity_poly.pdbx_strand_id
1 'polypeptide(L)'
;MGKNHPFAARPANAGNQALPAQAGQPAAGRRAQPVYAPMPVRPAPRPETRPVSAPVPETPAEPAMTMARKTGPLWPGGTEQGARASSRGKPLGGIISEISIGALVHDEGPFSNSKEDGYDGHIEIRFASPRVLDIIWSPEPHIGANINSDGDTSQVFAGLSYEWNLWQGLFAGFSVGGAYHDGETDSGAADKKDLGCHLLFRESLTLGWQLTEHHKIAAIFDHISNAKICDHNEGLENVGLRYSYRF
;
A
#
# COMPACT_ATOMS: atom_id res chain seq x y z
N MET A 1 1.60 56.61 -48.31
CA MET A 1 1.93 55.67 -49.41
C MET A 1 1.96 54.27 -48.79
N GLY A 2 1.07 53.31 -49.10
CA GLY A 2 0.81 52.70 -50.41
C GLY A 2 1.97 51.74 -50.73
N LYS A 3 1.83 50.42 -50.87
CA LYS A 3 0.81 49.69 -51.62
C LYS A 3 0.71 48.21 -51.17
N ASN A 4 -0.53 47.72 -51.09
CA ASN A 4 -0.91 46.31 -51.26
C ASN A 4 -0.58 45.85 -52.70
N HIS A 5 -0.45 44.55 -52.96
CA HIS A 5 -1.43 43.81 -53.79
C HIS A 5 -1.12 42.30 -53.91
N PRO A 6 -2.16 41.49 -54.19
CA PRO A 6 -2.25 40.04 -53.95
C PRO A 6 -2.13 39.23 -55.24
N PHE A 7 -2.10 37.89 -55.15
CA PHE A 7 -2.68 37.04 -56.20
C PHE A 7 -3.34 35.80 -55.62
N ALA A 8 -4.62 35.65 -55.96
CA ALA A 8 -5.43 34.45 -55.85
C ALA A 8 -5.81 34.01 -57.27
N ALA A 9 -5.79 32.71 -57.56
CA ALA A 9 -6.71 32.03 -58.49
C ALA A 9 -6.57 30.50 -58.41
N ARG A 10 -7.70 29.80 -58.25
CA ARG A 10 -7.96 28.35 -58.43
C ARG A 10 -8.31 28.07 -59.93
N PRO A 11 -8.87 26.90 -60.32
CA PRO A 11 -8.38 25.51 -60.30
C PRO A 11 -8.49 24.85 -61.71
N ALA A 12 -8.05 23.59 -61.86
CA ALA A 12 -8.47 22.72 -62.96
C ALA A 12 -8.65 21.25 -62.50
N ASN A 13 -9.78 20.66 -62.88
CA ASN A 13 -10.20 19.26 -62.71
C ASN A 13 -9.50 18.32 -63.73
N ALA A 14 -9.35 17.03 -63.38
CA ALA A 14 -9.96 15.88 -64.08
C ALA A 14 -9.17 14.55 -63.90
N GLY A 15 -9.93 13.46 -63.66
CA GLY A 15 -9.58 12.07 -64.03
C GLY A 15 -9.07 11.21 -62.87
N ASN A 16 -9.87 10.36 -62.22
CA ASN A 16 -10.46 9.06 -62.61
C ASN A 16 -9.69 7.85 -62.03
N GLN A 17 -10.45 6.96 -61.34
CA GLN A 17 -10.24 5.51 -61.12
C GLN A 17 -9.22 5.10 -60.04
N ALA A 18 -9.42 4.13 -59.14
CA ALA A 18 -10.50 3.17 -58.87
C ALA A 18 -10.39 2.68 -57.39
N LEU A 19 -11.52 2.29 -56.79
CA LEU A 19 -11.63 1.64 -55.47
C LEU A 19 -11.59 0.10 -55.60
N PRO A 20 -10.96 -0.65 -54.68
CA PRO A 20 -11.26 -2.06 -54.49
C PRO A 20 -12.29 -2.31 -53.38
N ALA A 21 -13.00 -3.43 -53.57
CA ALA A 21 -14.28 -3.83 -52.99
C ALA A 21 -14.26 -4.22 -51.50
N GLN A 22 -15.38 -3.94 -50.82
CA GLN A 22 -15.75 -4.50 -49.52
C GLN A 22 -16.43 -5.87 -49.72
N ALA A 23 -16.01 -6.86 -48.92
CA ALA A 23 -16.56 -8.22 -48.93
C ALA A 23 -17.81 -8.33 -48.03
N GLY A 24 -18.77 -9.13 -48.50
CA GLY A 24 -20.17 -9.17 -48.08
C GLY A 24 -20.49 -9.79 -46.72
N GLN A 25 -21.59 -9.31 -46.15
CA GLN A 25 -22.36 -9.96 -45.08
C GLN A 25 -23.40 -10.92 -45.69
N PRO A 26 -23.66 -12.11 -45.12
CA PRO A 26 -24.76 -12.95 -45.57
C PRO A 26 -26.09 -12.59 -44.89
N ALA A 27 -27.15 -12.66 -45.69
CA ALA A 27 -28.51 -12.22 -45.40
C ALA A 27 -29.33 -13.21 -44.53
N ALA A 28 -30.25 -12.64 -43.75
CA ALA A 28 -31.24 -13.35 -42.95
C ALA A 28 -32.38 -13.93 -43.82
N GLY A 29 -32.57 -15.25 -43.78
CA GLY A 29 -33.72 -15.95 -44.38
C GLY A 29 -34.86 -16.17 -43.37
N ARG A 30 -36.11 -15.95 -43.79
CA ARG A 30 -37.34 -16.18 -43.00
C ARG A 30 -38.20 -17.30 -43.63
N ARG A 31 -38.81 -18.10 -42.74
CA ARG A 31 -39.95 -19.06 -42.85
C ARG A 31 -39.62 -20.48 -43.36
N ALA A 32 -40.25 -21.57 -42.88
CA ALA A 32 -41.55 -21.77 -42.21
C ALA A 32 -41.51 -22.88 -41.13
N GLN A 33 -42.45 -22.87 -40.18
CA GLN A 33 -42.67 -23.96 -39.21
C GLN A 33 -43.69 -24.99 -39.73
N PRO A 34 -43.43 -26.30 -39.61
CA PRO A 34 -44.47 -27.32 -39.67
C PRO A 34 -44.73 -28.01 -38.32
N VAL A 35 -46.03 -27.99 -37.97
CA VAL A 35 -46.88 -28.84 -37.12
C VAL A 35 -46.25 -30.09 -36.48
N TYR A 36 -46.39 -30.20 -35.15
CA TYR A 36 -46.10 -31.41 -34.35
C TYR A 36 -47.09 -32.55 -34.65
N ALA A 37 -46.58 -33.74 -34.95
CA ALA A 37 -47.32 -35.00 -34.85
C ALA A 37 -47.13 -35.61 -33.44
N PRO A 38 -48.15 -36.24 -32.83
CA PRO A 38 -48.01 -36.84 -31.50
C PRO A 38 -47.09 -38.07 -31.52
N MET A 39 -46.29 -38.25 -30.47
CA MET A 39 -45.38 -39.39 -30.32
C MET A 39 -46.15 -40.71 -30.09
N PRO A 40 -45.67 -41.85 -30.62
CA PRO A 40 -46.22 -43.15 -30.26
C PRO A 40 -45.89 -43.54 -28.82
N VAL A 41 -46.89 -44.03 -28.10
CA VAL A 41 -46.77 -44.53 -26.72
C VAL A 41 -45.96 -45.83 -26.70
N ARG A 42 -44.89 -45.89 -25.89
CA ARG A 42 -44.08 -47.09 -25.68
C ARG A 42 -44.88 -48.17 -24.93
N PRO A 43 -44.84 -49.46 -25.34
CA PRO A 43 -45.26 -50.57 -24.50
C PRO A 43 -44.30 -50.77 -23.31
N ALA A 44 -44.83 -51.09 -22.13
CA ALA A 44 -44.07 -51.48 -20.95
C ALA A 44 -43.78 -53.02 -20.97
N PRO A 45 -43.05 -53.58 -19.98
CA PRO A 45 -41.65 -54.01 -20.06
C PRO A 45 -41.48 -55.54 -19.98
N ARG A 46 -40.24 -56.05 -19.86
CA ARG A 46 -39.98 -57.32 -19.15
C ARG A 46 -38.92 -57.12 -18.06
N PRO A 47 -39.12 -57.66 -16.84
CA PRO A 47 -38.15 -57.52 -15.76
C PRO A 47 -36.92 -58.40 -16.01
N GLU A 48 -35.74 -57.79 -16.03
CA GLU A 48 -34.46 -58.50 -15.99
C GLU A 48 -34.12 -58.87 -14.54
N THR A 49 -33.91 -60.16 -14.29
CA THR A 49 -33.35 -60.64 -13.01
C THR A 49 -31.86 -60.38 -12.98
N ARG A 50 -31.40 -59.42 -12.15
CA ARG A 50 -29.98 -59.22 -11.85
C ARG A 50 -29.49 -60.26 -10.83
N PRO A 51 -28.31 -60.89 -11.02
CA PRO A 51 -27.69 -61.70 -9.98
C PRO A 51 -27.19 -60.81 -8.83
N VAL A 52 -27.42 -61.26 -7.59
CA VAL A 52 -26.98 -60.60 -6.36
C VAL A 52 -25.47 -60.80 -6.20
N SER A 53 -24.71 -59.72 -6.13
CA SER A 53 -23.28 -59.75 -5.76
C SER A 53 -23.14 -59.86 -4.24
N ALA A 54 -22.28 -60.76 -3.76
CA ALA A 54 -21.98 -60.91 -2.33
C ALA A 54 -21.25 -59.66 -1.77
N PRO A 55 -21.44 -59.31 -0.48
CA PRO A 55 -20.78 -58.16 0.12
C PRO A 55 -19.28 -58.42 0.36
N VAL A 56 -18.47 -57.40 0.06
CA VAL A 56 -17.04 -57.36 0.37
C VAL A 56 -16.88 -57.02 1.87
N PRO A 57 -15.98 -57.66 2.64
CA PRO A 57 -15.76 -57.31 4.04
C PRO A 57 -15.01 -55.96 4.15
N GLU A 58 -15.59 -55.00 4.86
CA GLU A 58 -14.91 -53.74 5.21
C GLU A 58 -13.84 -54.00 6.29
N THR A 59 -12.62 -53.54 6.03
CA THR A 59 -11.53 -53.56 7.01
C THR A 59 -11.76 -52.43 8.02
N PRO A 60 -11.68 -52.64 9.35
CA PRO A 60 -11.85 -51.56 10.31
C PRO A 60 -10.72 -50.54 10.16
N ALA A 61 -11.06 -49.26 9.98
CA ALA A 61 -10.08 -48.18 9.98
C ALA A 61 -9.43 -48.06 11.37
N GLU A 62 -8.09 -48.11 11.43
CA GLU A 62 -7.35 -47.76 12.64
C GLU A 62 -7.66 -46.32 13.06
N PRO A 63 -7.79 -46.03 14.36
CA PRO A 63 -7.97 -44.66 14.82
C PRO A 63 -6.69 -43.89 14.54
N ALA A 64 -6.78 -42.91 13.63
CA ALA A 64 -5.70 -41.96 13.40
C ALA A 64 -5.32 -41.28 14.71
N MET A 65 -4.16 -41.66 15.28
CA MET A 65 -3.54 -40.90 16.36
C MET A 65 -3.27 -39.50 15.83
N THR A 66 -4.14 -38.57 16.20
CA THR A 66 -3.96 -37.16 15.92
C THR A 66 -2.78 -36.72 16.78
N MET A 67 -1.59 -36.67 16.19
CA MET A 67 -0.46 -35.98 16.80
C MET A 67 -0.90 -34.53 16.97
N ALA A 68 -1.33 -34.18 18.18
CA ALA A 68 -1.61 -32.83 18.56
C ALA A 68 -0.29 -32.05 18.48
N ARG A 69 -0.03 -31.46 17.31
CA ARG A 69 1.00 -30.46 17.15
C ARG A 69 0.58 -29.30 18.03
N LYS A 70 1.12 -29.24 19.25
CA LYS A 70 1.07 -28.06 20.12
C LYS A 70 1.87 -26.93 19.47
N THR A 71 1.31 -26.33 18.45
CA THR A 71 1.61 -24.95 18.06
C THR A 71 0.30 -24.20 18.25
N GLY A 72 -0.02 -23.90 19.51
CA GLY A 72 -1.06 -22.92 19.80
C GLY A 72 -0.67 -21.57 19.17
N PRO A 73 -1.63 -20.71 18.83
CA PRO A 73 -1.30 -19.35 18.41
C PRO A 73 -0.61 -18.64 19.58
N LEU A 74 0.45 -17.88 19.31
CA LEU A 74 1.11 -17.03 20.32
C LEU A 74 0.21 -15.85 20.78
N TRP A 75 -1.04 -15.77 20.31
CA TRP A 75 -2.06 -14.84 20.79
C TRP A 75 -3.50 -15.34 20.47
N PRO A 76 -4.48 -15.29 21.40
CA PRO A 76 -5.87 -15.57 21.08
C PRO A 76 -6.56 -14.33 20.47
N GLY A 77 -6.92 -14.39 19.18
CA GLY A 77 -7.91 -13.48 18.57
C GLY A 77 -7.48 -12.58 17.40
N GLY A 78 -6.35 -12.81 16.73
CA GLY A 78 -5.96 -12.00 15.57
C GLY A 78 -6.75 -12.39 14.30
N THR A 79 -7.71 -11.57 13.87
CA THR A 79 -8.34 -11.70 12.54
C THR A 79 -7.53 -10.96 11.48
N GLU A 80 -7.42 -11.58 10.31
CA GLU A 80 -6.67 -11.16 9.11
C GLU A 80 -7.30 -9.95 8.40
N GLN A 81 -7.37 -8.78 9.03
CA GLN A 81 -7.78 -7.54 8.35
C GLN A 81 -6.81 -6.40 8.67
N GLY A 82 -5.84 -6.25 7.78
CA GLY A 82 -5.02 -5.04 7.65
C GLY A 82 -5.91 -3.79 7.56
N ALA A 83 -5.38 -2.67 8.06
CA ALA A 83 -6.05 -1.40 8.37
C ALA A 83 -6.84 -1.32 9.70
N ARG A 84 -7.18 -2.43 10.39
CA ARG A 84 -7.83 -2.39 11.73
C ARG A 84 -6.87 -2.49 12.93
N ALA A 85 -5.57 -2.47 12.67
CA ALA A 85 -4.53 -2.64 13.69
C ALA A 85 -4.51 -1.56 14.79
N SER A 86 -5.14 -0.39 14.58
CA SER A 86 -5.17 0.72 15.55
C SER A 86 -6.21 0.59 16.67
N SER A 87 -6.89 -0.56 16.82
CA SER A 87 -7.95 -0.74 17.82
C SER A 87 -7.59 -1.64 19.02
N ARG A 88 -6.35 -2.12 19.12
CA ARG A 88 -5.93 -2.94 20.27
C ARG A 88 -5.23 -2.06 21.30
N GLY A 89 -6.05 -1.51 22.20
CA GLY A 89 -5.64 -0.61 23.27
C GLY A 89 -6.67 0.50 23.51
N LYS A 90 -6.71 1.06 24.73
CA LYS A 90 -7.56 2.22 25.02
C LYS A 90 -6.65 3.46 25.02
N PRO A 91 -6.76 4.34 24.01
CA PRO A 91 -5.95 5.55 23.96
C PRO A 91 -5.97 6.31 25.28
N LEU A 92 -4.80 6.78 25.72
CA LEU A 92 -4.69 7.58 26.94
C LEU A 92 -5.54 8.85 26.78
N GLY A 93 -6.48 9.05 27.70
CA GLY A 93 -7.45 10.14 27.63
C GLY A 93 -8.36 10.10 26.41
N GLY A 94 -8.44 8.97 25.69
CA GLY A 94 -9.19 8.83 24.44
C GLY A 94 -8.51 9.46 23.22
N ILE A 95 -7.27 9.95 23.35
CA ILE A 95 -6.61 10.76 22.32
C ILE A 95 -5.24 10.20 21.93
N ILE A 96 -4.37 9.87 22.89
CA ILE A 96 -3.00 9.42 22.57
C ILE A 96 -3.00 7.89 22.45
N SER A 97 -2.64 7.37 21.27
CA SER A 97 -2.63 5.93 21.00
C SER A 97 -1.28 5.29 21.25
N GLU A 98 -0.17 5.98 20.96
CA GLU A 98 1.17 5.44 21.06
C GLU A 98 2.20 6.54 21.34
N ILE A 99 3.22 6.23 22.14
CA ILE A 99 4.42 7.05 22.30
C ILE A 99 5.61 6.20 21.88
N SER A 100 6.50 6.77 21.09
CA SER A 100 7.72 6.13 20.61
C SER A 100 8.94 6.96 20.94
N ILE A 101 10.04 6.25 21.21
CA ILE A 101 11.39 6.80 21.29
C ILE A 101 12.33 5.97 20.42
N GLY A 102 13.37 6.58 19.88
CA GLY A 102 14.31 5.89 19.00
C GLY A 102 15.67 6.55 18.93
N ALA A 103 16.59 5.83 18.32
CA ALA A 103 17.90 6.32 17.93
C ALA A 103 18.14 5.95 16.46
N LEU A 104 18.47 6.95 15.65
CA LEU A 104 18.67 6.80 14.22
C LEU A 104 20.08 7.25 13.85
N VAL A 105 20.68 6.58 12.87
CA VAL A 105 21.87 7.05 12.17
C VAL A 105 21.42 8.18 11.26
N HIS A 106 22.09 9.32 11.41
CA HIS A 106 21.77 10.53 10.66
C HIS A 106 22.34 10.46 9.24
N ASP A 107 21.61 11.04 8.29
CA ASP A 107 22.01 11.22 6.89
C ASP A 107 22.48 9.93 6.16
N GLU A 108 21.85 8.81 6.48
CA GLU A 108 22.20 7.48 5.99
C GLU A 108 21.01 6.84 5.26
N GLY A 109 21.19 6.54 3.97
CA GLY A 109 20.14 5.96 3.16
C GLY A 109 20.46 5.88 1.67
N PRO A 110 19.61 5.21 0.87
CA PRO A 110 19.85 4.97 -0.55
C PRO A 110 19.80 6.23 -1.43
N PHE A 111 19.31 7.34 -0.88
CA PHE A 111 19.22 8.64 -1.56
C PHE A 111 20.14 9.69 -0.93
N SER A 112 20.87 9.33 0.13
CA SER A 112 21.78 10.24 0.80
C SER A 112 23.11 10.32 0.08
N ASN A 113 23.75 11.49 0.20
CA ASN A 113 25.17 11.68 -0.14
C ASN A 113 26.06 11.72 1.12
N SER A 114 25.49 11.46 2.31
CA SER A 114 26.15 11.37 3.62
C SER A 114 27.12 12.52 3.88
N LYS A 115 26.57 13.73 3.92
CA LYS A 115 27.29 14.98 4.21
C LYS A 115 27.21 15.39 5.68
N GLU A 116 26.15 14.98 6.37
CA GLU A 116 25.94 15.27 7.78
C GLU A 116 26.21 14.01 8.61
N ASP A 117 26.59 14.18 9.88
CA ASP A 117 27.09 13.12 10.75
C ASP A 117 26.23 12.97 12.02
N GLY A 118 26.52 11.93 12.80
CA GLY A 118 25.96 11.75 14.15
C GLY A 118 24.73 10.85 14.22
N TYR A 119 24.02 10.96 15.35
CA TYR A 119 22.82 10.19 15.63
C TYR A 119 21.66 11.12 15.95
N ASP A 120 20.46 10.72 15.53
CA ASP A 120 19.23 11.41 15.88
C ASP A 120 18.55 10.76 17.07
N GLY A 121 18.28 11.55 18.09
CA GLY A 121 17.29 11.23 19.11
C GLY A 121 15.89 11.41 18.53
N HIS A 122 15.13 10.31 18.44
CA HIS A 122 13.78 10.31 17.88
C HIS A 122 12.71 10.23 18.97
N ILE A 123 11.68 11.06 18.84
CA ILE A 123 10.45 10.98 19.64
C ILE A 123 9.24 11.15 18.74
N GLU A 124 8.22 10.32 18.93
CA GLU A 124 6.96 10.40 18.18
C GLU A 124 5.77 10.12 19.09
N ILE A 125 4.72 10.92 18.96
CA ILE A 125 3.42 10.70 19.59
C ILE A 125 2.42 10.44 18.48
N ARG A 126 1.69 9.33 18.58
CA ARG A 126 0.57 9.00 17.70
C ARG A 126 -0.74 9.21 18.43
N PHE A 127 -1.73 9.66 17.67
CA PHE A 127 -3.06 9.93 18.13
C PHE A 127 -4.05 8.90 17.58
N ALA A 128 -5.08 8.63 18.35
CA ALA A 128 -6.21 7.82 17.90
C ALA A 128 -6.81 8.44 16.63
N SER A 129 -7.00 7.61 15.60
CA SER A 129 -7.59 8.07 14.34
C SER A 129 -8.99 8.65 14.59
N PRO A 130 -9.24 9.94 14.27
CA PRO A 130 -10.58 10.49 14.35
C PRO A 130 -11.44 9.94 13.21
N ARG A 131 -12.75 9.84 13.44
CA ARG A 131 -13.73 9.26 12.48
C ARG A 131 -13.73 9.93 11.10
N VAL A 132 -13.32 11.19 11.01
CA VAL A 132 -13.21 11.89 9.71
C VAL A 132 -12.16 11.25 8.79
N LEU A 133 -11.14 10.60 9.34
CA LEU A 133 -10.09 9.94 8.58
C LEU A 133 -10.48 8.53 8.14
N ASP A 134 -11.66 8.03 8.51
CA ASP A 134 -12.16 6.72 8.04
C ASP A 134 -12.23 6.64 6.51
N ILE A 135 -12.46 7.77 5.84
CA ILE A 135 -12.48 7.87 4.37
C ILE A 135 -11.14 7.53 3.70
N ILE A 136 -10.03 7.72 4.41
CA ILE A 136 -8.68 7.38 3.96
C ILE A 136 -8.10 6.24 4.79
N TRP A 137 -8.92 5.27 5.19
CA TRP A 137 -8.50 4.06 5.92
C TRP A 137 -7.96 4.31 7.34
N SER A 138 -8.48 5.33 8.03
CA SER A 138 -8.27 5.60 9.46
C SER A 138 -6.78 5.66 9.90
N PRO A 139 -5.91 6.40 9.20
CA PRO A 139 -4.53 6.59 9.65
C PRO A 139 -4.48 7.30 11.00
N GLU A 140 -3.44 7.01 11.76
CA GLU A 140 -3.15 7.67 13.03
C GLU A 140 -2.40 8.99 12.76
N PRO A 141 -2.97 10.15 13.12
CA PRO A 141 -2.20 11.39 13.14
C PRO A 141 -1.00 11.24 14.07
N HIS A 142 0.13 11.87 13.73
CA HIS A 142 1.31 11.88 14.58
C HIS A 142 2.03 13.22 14.54
N ILE A 143 2.78 13.47 15.60
CA ILE A 143 3.78 14.53 15.70
C ILE A 143 5.07 13.95 16.30
N GLY A 144 6.21 14.53 15.98
CA GLY A 144 7.48 14.09 16.52
C GLY A 144 8.64 15.00 16.20
N ALA A 145 9.83 14.56 16.59
CA ALA A 145 11.08 15.23 16.32
C ALA A 145 12.23 14.23 16.16
N ASN A 146 13.19 14.57 15.30
CA ASN A 146 14.52 13.97 15.24
C ASN A 146 15.52 15.07 15.59
N ILE A 147 16.30 14.89 16.66
CA ILE A 147 17.28 15.87 17.14
C ILE A 147 18.67 15.28 16.95
N ASN A 148 19.47 15.93 16.09
CA ASN A 148 20.82 15.49 15.76
C ASN A 148 21.80 15.75 16.92
N SER A 149 22.73 14.83 17.14
CA SER A 149 23.70 14.88 18.25
C SER A 149 24.89 15.81 18.00
N ASP A 150 25.22 16.08 16.74
CA ASP A 150 26.48 16.69 16.30
C ASP A 150 26.27 18.16 15.86
N GLY A 151 25.03 18.66 15.93
CA GLY A 151 24.67 20.03 15.56
C GLY A 151 24.35 20.21 14.09
N ASP A 152 24.11 19.11 13.38
CA ASP A 152 23.55 19.09 12.02
C ASP A 152 22.02 19.22 12.05
N THR A 153 21.36 18.85 10.95
CA THR A 153 19.94 19.08 10.75
C THR A 153 19.09 18.40 11.81
N SER A 154 18.38 19.19 12.60
CA SER A 154 17.29 18.74 13.46
C SER A 154 15.94 19.07 12.83
N GLN A 155 14.92 18.28 13.15
CA GLN A 155 13.59 18.44 12.56
C GLN A 155 12.46 18.13 13.54
N VAL A 156 11.36 18.86 13.37
CA VAL A 156 10.05 18.50 13.93
C VAL A 156 9.11 18.14 12.80
N PHE A 157 8.24 17.18 13.01
CA PHE A 157 7.36 16.67 11.94
C PHE A 157 5.96 16.37 12.43
N ALA A 158 5.02 16.38 11.50
CA ALA A 158 3.64 15.97 11.71
C ALA A 158 3.09 15.29 10.45
N GLY A 159 2.19 14.32 10.62
CA GLY A 159 1.65 13.60 9.48
C GLY A 159 0.62 12.54 9.85
N LEU A 160 0.44 11.60 8.92
CA LEU A 160 -0.47 10.47 9.01
C LEU A 160 0.31 9.17 8.92
N SER A 161 0.03 8.24 9.82
CA SER A 161 0.69 6.94 9.93
C SER A 161 -0.31 5.81 9.64
N TYR A 162 0.12 4.89 8.79
CA TYR A 162 -0.56 3.65 8.45
C TYR A 162 0.24 2.48 9.00
N GLU A 163 -0.45 1.46 9.52
CA GLU A 163 0.18 0.26 10.06
C GLU A 163 -0.63 -0.98 9.70
N TRP A 164 0.07 -2.00 9.22
CA TRP A 164 -0.49 -3.28 8.82
C TRP A 164 0.17 -4.39 9.62
N ASN A 165 -0.64 -5.13 10.37
CA ASN A 165 -0.20 -6.39 10.95
C ASN A 165 -0.07 -7.42 9.83
N LEU A 166 1.11 -8.02 9.72
CA LEU A 166 1.44 -9.00 8.70
C LEU A 166 1.25 -10.43 9.25
N TRP A 167 2.20 -10.91 10.06
CA TRP A 167 2.20 -12.30 10.53
C TRP A 167 2.87 -12.44 11.90
N GLN A 168 2.22 -13.15 12.83
CA GLN A 168 2.78 -13.49 14.16
C GLN A 168 3.38 -12.31 14.96
N GLY A 169 2.82 -11.11 14.82
CA GLY A 169 3.31 -9.90 15.49
C GLY A 169 4.23 -9.04 14.60
N LEU A 170 4.70 -9.55 13.46
CA LEU A 170 5.33 -8.73 12.44
C LEU A 170 4.34 -7.69 11.92
N PHE A 171 4.78 -6.44 11.83
CA PHE A 171 4.02 -5.36 11.23
C PHE A 171 4.91 -4.53 10.30
N ALA A 172 4.27 -3.94 9.29
CA ALA A 172 4.86 -2.89 8.48
C ALA A 172 4.06 -1.59 8.67
N GLY A 173 4.74 -0.46 8.53
CA GLY A 173 4.11 0.85 8.60
C GLY A 173 4.68 1.81 7.58
N PHE A 174 3.86 2.77 7.20
CA PHE A 174 4.20 3.88 6.31
C PHE A 174 3.66 5.16 6.91
N SER A 175 4.41 6.24 6.86
CA SER A 175 3.89 7.56 7.20
C SER A 175 4.21 8.58 6.13
N VAL A 176 3.32 9.57 6.02
CA VAL A 176 3.45 10.70 5.11
C VAL A 176 3.02 11.97 5.84
N GLY A 177 3.73 13.07 5.60
CA GLY A 177 3.48 14.32 6.27
C GLY A 177 4.42 15.43 5.83
N GLY A 178 4.68 16.36 6.75
CA GLY A 178 5.65 17.42 6.56
C GLY A 178 6.60 17.53 7.75
N ALA A 179 7.78 18.08 7.49
CA ALA A 179 8.80 18.39 8.47
C ALA A 179 9.23 19.84 8.36
N TYR A 180 9.47 20.47 9.51
CA TYR A 180 10.22 21.71 9.61
C TYR A 180 11.60 21.39 10.16
N HIS A 181 12.66 21.85 9.50
CA HIS A 181 14.04 21.61 9.92
C HIS A 181 14.82 22.91 10.12
N ASP A 182 15.88 22.85 10.92
CA ASP A 182 16.82 23.95 11.14
C ASP A 182 18.13 23.82 10.35
N GLY A 183 18.32 22.72 9.62
CA GLY A 183 19.43 22.51 8.68
C GLY A 183 19.52 23.55 7.57
N GLU A 184 20.65 23.51 6.84
CA GLU A 184 20.97 24.48 5.81
C GLU A 184 20.04 24.39 4.60
N THR A 185 19.79 25.54 3.97
CA THR A 185 18.89 25.63 2.80
C THR A 185 19.65 25.91 1.51
N ASP A 186 20.74 26.67 1.57
CA ASP A 186 21.61 27.04 0.45
C ASP A 186 22.97 27.53 0.99
N SER A 187 23.77 26.60 1.51
CA SER A 187 25.10 26.87 2.06
C SER A 187 26.21 26.61 1.03
N GLY A 188 26.03 25.63 0.15
CA GLY A 188 27.07 25.10 -0.73
C GLY A 188 28.22 24.40 0.02
N ALA A 189 28.05 24.13 1.33
CA ALA A 189 29.07 23.49 2.14
C ALA A 189 29.17 21.99 1.82
N ALA A 190 30.38 21.45 1.95
CA ALA A 190 30.64 20.04 1.64
C ALA A 190 30.14 19.09 2.74
N ASP A 191 30.01 19.61 3.96
CA ASP A 191 29.66 18.93 5.22
C ASP A 191 28.28 19.36 5.74
N LYS A 192 27.42 19.89 4.86
CA LYS A 192 26.02 20.23 5.15
C LYS A 192 25.12 19.85 4.00
N LYS A 193 23.87 19.49 4.30
CA LYS A 193 22.84 19.27 3.29
C LYS A 193 22.19 20.59 2.89
N ASP A 194 22.14 20.84 1.59
CA ASP A 194 21.37 21.96 1.04
C ASP A 194 19.93 21.51 0.75
N LEU A 195 19.03 21.76 1.72
CA LEU A 195 17.64 21.29 1.70
C LEU A 195 16.65 22.24 0.99
N GLY A 196 17.11 23.40 0.54
CA GLY A 196 16.37 24.38 -0.26
C GLY A 196 15.38 25.23 0.54
N CYS A 197 14.59 24.63 1.42
CA CYS A 197 13.60 25.35 2.23
C CYS A 197 13.26 24.59 3.50
N HIS A 198 13.00 25.32 4.60
CA HIS A 198 12.80 24.69 5.91
C HIS A 198 11.59 23.76 6.03
N LEU A 199 10.57 23.93 5.18
CA LEU A 199 9.38 23.08 5.19
C LEU A 199 9.45 22.05 4.06
N LEU A 200 9.53 20.78 4.43
CA LEU A 200 9.71 19.65 3.52
C LEU A 200 8.56 18.65 3.64
N PHE A 201 8.36 17.83 2.63
CA PHE A 201 7.62 16.57 2.77
C PHE A 201 8.44 15.60 3.60
N ARG A 202 7.75 14.75 4.36
CA ARG A 202 8.36 13.65 5.10
C ARG A 202 7.64 12.36 4.82
N GLU A 203 8.38 11.35 4.38
CA GLU A 203 7.92 9.98 4.29
C GLU A 203 8.71 9.10 5.25
N SER A 204 8.06 8.09 5.82
CA SER A 204 8.77 7.07 6.59
C SER A 204 8.21 5.67 6.36
N LEU A 205 9.10 4.69 6.50
CA LEU A 205 8.79 3.27 6.45
C LEU A 205 9.26 2.62 7.74
N THR A 206 8.44 1.74 8.29
CA THR A 206 8.82 0.94 9.45
C THR A 206 8.53 -0.53 9.23
N LEU A 207 9.42 -1.38 9.73
CA LEU A 207 9.23 -2.83 9.81
C LEU A 207 9.59 -3.27 11.21
N GLY A 208 8.65 -3.90 11.90
CA GLY A 208 8.81 -4.17 13.32
C GLY A 208 8.05 -5.37 13.81
N TRP A 209 8.19 -5.63 15.10
CA TRP A 209 7.55 -6.72 15.80
C TRP A 209 6.80 -6.21 17.03
N GLN A 210 5.56 -6.65 17.19
CA GLN A 210 4.78 -6.47 18.41
C GLN A 210 5.21 -7.53 19.42
N LEU A 211 5.90 -7.09 20.47
CA LEU A 211 6.47 -7.96 21.50
C LEU A 211 5.39 -8.44 22.48
N THR A 212 4.47 -7.54 22.83
CA THR A 212 3.32 -7.79 23.71
C THR A 212 2.15 -6.91 23.27
N GLU A 213 1.04 -6.91 24.02
CA GLU A 213 -0.11 -6.03 23.74
C GLU A 213 0.27 -4.55 23.63
N HIS A 214 1.21 -4.09 24.47
CA HIS A 214 1.58 -2.67 24.57
C HIS A 214 2.93 -2.34 23.93
N HIS A 215 3.83 -3.31 23.80
CA HIS A 215 5.23 -3.06 23.48
C HIS A 215 5.57 -3.46 22.05
N LYS A 216 6.20 -2.55 21.30
CA LYS A 216 6.65 -2.75 19.92
C LYS A 216 8.09 -2.29 19.75
N ILE A 217 8.80 -2.95 18.84
CA ILE A 217 10.10 -2.49 18.35
C ILE A 217 10.09 -2.51 16.82
N ALA A 218 10.70 -1.53 16.17
CA ALA A 218 10.77 -1.47 14.72
C ALA A 218 12.08 -0.87 14.25
N ALA A 219 12.55 -1.35 13.09
CA ALA A 219 13.41 -0.57 12.24
C ALA A 219 12.59 0.54 11.59
N ILE A 220 13.18 1.73 11.48
CA ILE A 220 12.60 2.90 10.85
C ILE A 220 13.58 3.45 9.81
N PHE A 221 13.03 3.88 8.69
CA PHE A 221 13.68 4.70 7.68
C PHE A 221 12.78 5.92 7.46
N ASP A 222 13.32 7.13 7.56
CA ASP A 222 12.62 8.34 7.15
C ASP A 222 13.42 9.14 6.14
N HIS A 223 12.69 9.95 5.36
CA HIS A 223 13.22 10.79 4.31
C HIS A 223 12.48 12.13 4.34
N ILE A 224 13.21 13.23 4.23
CA ILE A 224 12.66 14.56 3.99
C ILE A 224 13.17 15.15 2.68
N SER A 225 12.27 15.76 1.91
CA SER A 225 12.62 16.50 0.69
C SER A 225 11.55 17.51 0.30
N ASN A 226 11.89 18.49 -0.53
CA ASN A 226 10.94 19.48 -1.04
C ASN A 226 10.32 19.09 -2.39
N ALA A 227 10.60 17.88 -2.90
CA ALA A 227 10.11 17.41 -4.20
C ALA A 227 10.37 18.37 -5.38
N LYS A 228 11.48 19.13 -5.34
CA LYS A 228 11.87 20.17 -6.30
C LYS A 228 10.93 21.38 -6.35
N ILE A 229 10.26 21.68 -5.25
CA ILE A 229 9.52 22.95 -5.09
C ILE A 229 10.48 24.11 -4.84
N CYS A 230 11.65 23.83 -4.25
CA CYS A 230 12.70 24.79 -3.94
C CYS A 230 13.95 24.52 -4.81
N ASP A 231 14.88 25.48 -4.89
CA ASP A 231 16.00 25.43 -5.84
C ASP A 231 17.00 24.30 -5.53
N HIS A 232 17.31 24.07 -4.26
CA HIS A 232 18.14 22.96 -3.78
C HIS A 232 17.25 21.86 -3.18
N ASN A 233 17.70 20.60 -3.23
CA ASN A 233 16.98 19.47 -2.63
C ASN A 233 17.90 18.24 -2.56
N GLU A 234 18.90 18.26 -1.68
CA GLU A 234 19.75 17.08 -1.50
C GLU A 234 19.04 15.95 -0.76
N GLY A 235 17.94 16.27 -0.06
CA GLY A 235 17.24 15.32 0.78
C GLY A 235 18.03 14.97 2.04
N LEU A 236 17.35 14.35 2.99
CA LEU A 236 17.98 13.84 4.20
C LEU A 236 17.25 12.59 4.65
N GLU A 237 18.01 11.54 4.94
CA GLU A 237 17.50 10.23 5.33
C GLU A 237 18.03 9.83 6.70
N ASN A 238 17.17 9.26 7.54
CA ASN A 238 17.59 8.69 8.81
C ASN A 238 17.17 7.23 8.87
N VAL A 239 18.04 6.36 9.38
CA VAL A 239 17.75 4.93 9.56
C VAL A 239 18.07 4.49 10.98
N GLY A 240 17.18 3.74 11.62
CA GLY A 240 17.43 3.34 13.00
C GLY A 240 16.41 2.40 13.58
N LEU A 241 16.37 2.42 14.91
CA LEU A 241 15.44 1.62 15.70
C LEU A 241 14.56 2.54 16.53
N ARG A 242 13.28 2.17 16.63
CA ARG A 242 12.33 2.77 17.57
C ARG A 242 11.70 1.70 18.45
N TYR A 243 11.45 2.08 19.68
CA TYR A 243 10.60 1.36 20.62
C TYR A 243 9.33 2.18 20.85
N SER A 244 8.20 1.48 20.91
CA SER A 244 6.88 2.11 21.06
C SER A 244 6.08 1.46 22.18
N TYR A 245 5.37 2.29 22.92
CA TYR A 245 4.36 1.89 23.89
C TYR A 245 2.97 2.35 23.43
N ARG A 246 2.07 1.39 23.21
CA ARG A 246 0.67 1.61 22.81
C ARG A 246 -0.26 1.42 24.01
N PHE A 247 -1.21 2.33 24.19
CA PHE A 247 -2.20 2.34 25.29
C PHE A 247 -3.45 1.56 24.96
#